data_AF-T2JQ46-F1
#
_entry.id   AF-T2JQ46-F1
#
_cell.length_a   1.000
_cell.length_b   1.000
_cell.length_c   1.000
_cell.angle_alpha   90.00
_cell.angle_beta   90.00
_cell.angle_gamma   90.00
#
_symmetry.space_group_name_H-M   'P 1'
#
loop_
_entity.id
_entity.type
_entity.pdbx_description
1 polymer ?
#
loop_
_entity_poly.entity_id
_entity_poly.type
_entity_poly.pdbx_seq_one_letter_code
_entity_poly.pdbx_strand_id
1 'polypeptide(L)'
;MTFFTPDETLNSLGNETLAATLAEFPELAPNQCALTLLVYDTPVVVEKEVMTFPSEFWQHPIKGFAYRGDEVIYPASVVKLFYLVAVSQWLETGKIKPSRELNRAITDMIVDSSNDATSLVMDMLTDTTSGPELKPETLLTWQDKRNSINRYFQGFGWEEFNQINVNQKTWCDGYYGREKQFVGENSQHRNRLTTNAVAR
;
A
#
# COMPACT_ATOMS: atom_id res chain seq x y z
N MET A 1 5.54 2.04 19.78
CA MET A 1 6.07 3.43 19.68
C MET A 1 5.94 3.82 18.22
N THR A 2 5.69 5.08 17.87
CA THR A 2 5.64 5.48 16.46
C THR A 2 6.98 5.27 15.79
N PHE A 3 6.99 4.92 14.51
CA PHE A 3 8.20 4.72 13.72
C PHE A 3 8.93 6.01 13.31
N PHE A 4 8.39 7.16 13.73
CA PHE A 4 8.93 8.50 13.57
C PHE A 4 9.05 9.19 14.94
N THR A 5 9.85 10.24 14.99
CA THR A 5 10.01 11.12 16.17
C THR A 5 8.94 12.21 16.14
N PRO A 6 8.07 12.31 17.15
CA PRO A 6 7.11 13.41 17.24
C PRO A 6 7.82 14.77 17.26
N ASP A 7 7.30 15.73 16.50
CA ASP A 7 7.85 17.09 16.41
C ASP A 7 6.77 18.12 16.79
N GLU A 8 7.11 19.09 17.65
CA GLU A 8 6.15 20.10 18.14
C GLU A 8 5.60 20.99 17.02
N THR A 9 6.43 21.34 16.04
CA THR A 9 6.02 22.18 14.91
C THR A 9 5.05 21.40 14.03
N LEU A 10 5.37 20.13 13.72
CA LEU A 10 4.47 19.26 12.95
C LEU A 10 3.17 18.94 13.70
N ASN A 11 3.23 18.82 15.04
CA ASN A 11 2.03 18.68 15.86
C ASN A 11 1.11 19.91 15.74
N SER A 12 1.64 21.13 15.84
CA SER A 12 0.82 22.35 15.68
C SER A 12 0.22 22.41 14.28
N LEU A 13 1.07 22.27 13.25
CA LEU A 13 0.64 22.35 11.84
C LEU A 13 -0.38 21.27 11.49
N GLY A 14 -0.17 20.04 11.94
CA GLY A 14 -1.08 18.93 11.72
C GLY A 14 -2.45 19.17 12.35
N ASN A 15 -2.50 19.63 13.60
CA ASN A 15 -3.74 19.95 14.29
C ASN A 15 -4.46 21.17 13.69
N GLU A 16 -3.73 22.21 13.30
CA GLU A 16 -4.30 23.38 12.61
C GLU A 16 -4.88 22.98 11.24
N THR A 17 -4.18 22.15 10.49
CA THR A 17 -4.65 21.63 9.19
C THR A 17 -5.92 20.79 9.36
N LEU A 18 -5.96 19.91 10.36
CA LEU A 18 -7.16 19.12 10.68
C LEU A 18 -8.33 20.02 11.09
N ALA A 19 -8.11 21.00 11.95
CA ALA A 19 -9.15 21.94 12.38
C ALA A 19 -9.70 22.75 11.19
N ALA A 20 -8.83 23.26 10.32
CA ALA A 20 -9.24 23.97 9.11
C ALA A 20 -10.02 23.06 8.15
N THR A 21 -9.58 21.82 7.97
CA THR A 21 -10.26 20.83 7.11
C THR A 21 -11.67 20.51 7.62
N LEU A 22 -11.83 20.27 8.93
CA LEU A 22 -13.13 19.96 9.53
C LEU A 22 -14.07 21.17 9.55
N ALA A 23 -13.54 22.39 9.62
CA ALA A 23 -14.33 23.61 9.49
C ALA A 23 -14.84 23.83 8.06
N GLU A 24 -14.01 23.55 7.05
CA GLU A 24 -14.37 23.68 5.63
C GLU A 24 -15.34 22.58 5.18
N PHE A 25 -15.16 21.35 5.68
CA PHE A 25 -15.97 20.18 5.33
C PHE A 25 -16.81 19.70 6.53
N PRO A 26 -17.92 20.37 6.88
CA PRO A 26 -18.69 20.08 8.09
C PRO A 26 -19.38 18.71 8.09
N GLU A 27 -19.53 18.07 6.92
CA GLU A 27 -20.04 16.69 6.80
C GLU A 27 -18.98 15.63 7.15
N LEU A 28 -17.70 16.01 7.20
CA LEU A 28 -16.60 15.11 7.57
C LEU A 28 -16.49 15.05 9.09
N ALA A 29 -16.90 13.95 9.70
CA ALA A 29 -16.69 13.76 11.13
C ALA A 29 -15.19 13.55 11.44
N PRO A 30 -14.70 13.95 12.63
CA PRO A 30 -13.29 13.76 13.00
C PRO A 30 -12.81 12.31 12.93
N ASN A 31 -13.72 11.34 13.13
CA ASN A 31 -13.46 9.91 13.03
C ASN A 31 -13.55 9.36 11.58
N GLN A 32 -13.76 10.21 10.58
CA GLN A 32 -13.72 9.86 9.16
C GLN A 32 -12.43 10.35 8.47
N CYS A 33 -11.50 10.93 9.23
CA CYS A 33 -10.20 11.40 8.74
C CYS A 33 -9.05 10.73 9.49
N ALA A 34 -7.97 10.43 8.77
CA ALA A 34 -6.68 10.02 9.31
C ALA A 34 -5.58 10.75 8.54
N LEU A 35 -4.48 11.07 9.21
CA LEU A 35 -3.38 11.85 8.65
C LEU A 35 -2.06 11.36 9.25
N THR A 36 -1.08 11.10 8.40
CA THR A 36 0.33 10.91 8.82
C THR A 36 1.19 11.84 7.97
N LEU A 37 2.04 12.62 8.61
CA LEU A 37 2.98 13.54 7.98
C LEU A 37 4.39 13.20 8.45
N LEU A 38 5.31 13.02 7.50
CA LEU A 38 6.73 12.85 7.77
C LEU A 38 7.50 13.94 7.04
N VAL A 39 8.50 14.50 7.72
CA VAL A 39 9.42 15.47 7.12
C VAL A 39 10.82 14.90 7.16
N TYR A 40 11.42 14.80 5.98
CA TYR A 40 12.79 14.34 5.77
C TYR A 40 13.70 15.57 5.73
N ASP A 41 14.67 15.65 6.64
CA ASP A 41 15.71 16.69 6.57
C ASP A 41 16.57 16.42 5.33
N THR A 42 16.59 17.35 4.36
CA THR A 42 17.31 17.18 3.10
C THR A 42 18.80 17.52 3.22
N PRO A 43 19.71 16.73 2.63
CA PRO A 43 19.52 15.36 2.17
C PRO A 43 19.52 14.38 3.36
N VAL A 44 18.70 13.32 3.29
CA VAL A 44 18.89 12.14 4.14
C VAL A 44 20.18 11.47 3.65
N VAL A 45 21.32 11.89 4.21
CA VAL A 45 22.62 11.31 3.90
C VAL A 45 22.74 9.99 4.66
N VAL A 46 22.53 8.87 3.96
CA VAL A 46 22.98 7.57 4.45
C VAL A 46 24.43 7.43 4.00
N GLU A 47 25.39 7.61 4.91
CA GLU A 47 26.85 7.63 4.63
C GLU A 47 27.44 6.25 4.26
N LYS A 48 26.83 5.50 3.33
CA LYS A 48 27.36 4.21 2.87
C LYS A 48 27.19 3.99 1.37
N GLU A 49 28.23 3.42 0.74
CA GLU A 49 28.26 3.01 -0.68
C GLU A 49 27.26 1.89 -1.01
N VAL A 50 26.78 1.16 0.01
CA VAL A 50 25.76 0.12 -0.10
C VAL A 50 24.72 0.36 0.99
N MET A 51 23.52 0.78 0.62
CA MET A 51 22.38 0.82 1.54
C MET A 51 21.86 -0.60 1.78
N THR A 52 21.78 -1.04 3.04
CA THR A 52 20.91 -2.17 3.40
C THR A 52 19.52 -1.63 3.73
N PHE A 53 18.82 -1.19 2.68
CA PHE A 53 17.42 -0.80 2.77
C PHE A 53 16.56 -2.04 3.14
N PRO A 54 15.54 -1.90 4.01
CA PRO A 54 15.04 -0.68 4.63
C PRO A 54 15.47 -0.41 6.08
N SER A 55 16.13 -1.35 6.76
CA SER A 55 16.36 -1.26 8.22
C SER A 55 17.31 -0.14 8.62
N GLU A 56 18.35 0.15 7.83
CA GLU A 56 19.28 1.26 8.11
C GLU A 56 18.64 2.62 7.91
N PHE A 57 17.81 2.79 6.86
CA PHE A 57 17.13 4.06 6.59
C PHE A 57 16.26 4.50 7.77
N TRP A 58 15.49 3.55 8.32
CA TRP A 58 14.57 3.80 9.43
C TRP A 58 15.23 3.90 10.81
N GLN A 59 16.56 3.75 10.91
CA GLN A 59 17.31 4.12 12.13
C GLN A 59 17.54 5.62 12.23
N HIS A 60 17.49 6.34 11.09
CA HIS A 60 17.58 7.79 11.11
C HIS A 60 16.28 8.38 11.68
N PRO A 61 16.36 9.29 12.66
CA PRO A 61 15.17 9.89 13.23
C PRO A 61 14.49 10.77 12.18
N ILE A 62 13.31 10.35 11.74
CA ILE A 62 12.45 11.13 10.86
C ILE A 62 11.42 11.84 11.73
N LYS A 63 11.30 13.16 11.57
CA LYS A 63 10.29 13.94 12.27
C LYS A 63 8.92 13.66 11.68
N GLY A 64 7.92 13.51 12.53
CA GLY A 64 6.58 13.22 12.06
C GLY A 64 5.47 13.62 13.00
N PHE A 65 4.26 13.51 12.45
CA PHE A 65 2.99 13.71 13.11
C PHE A 65 2.01 12.65 12.60
N ALA A 66 1.15 12.14 13.48
CA ALA A 66 0.03 11.32 13.06
C ALA A 66 -1.23 11.63 13.87
N TYR A 67 -2.36 11.71 13.17
CA TYR A 67 -3.69 11.73 13.71
C TYR A 67 -4.43 10.49 13.20
N ARG A 68 -4.77 9.58 14.12
CA ARG A 68 -5.39 8.29 13.80
C ARG A 68 -4.62 7.51 12.73
N GLY A 69 -3.29 7.57 12.81
CA GLY A 69 -2.39 7.01 11.79
C GLY A 69 -2.55 5.50 11.56
N ASP A 70 -3.09 4.78 12.55
CA ASP A 70 -3.34 3.34 12.53
C ASP A 70 -4.77 2.98 12.10
N GLU A 71 -5.61 3.96 11.74
CA GLU A 71 -6.97 3.68 11.28
C GLU A 71 -6.94 2.91 9.95
N VAL A 72 -7.64 1.78 9.91
CA VAL A 72 -7.68 0.91 8.74
C VAL A 72 -8.74 1.39 7.75
N ILE A 73 -8.28 1.87 6.60
CA ILE A 73 -9.10 2.51 5.57
C ILE A 73 -9.00 1.72 4.26
N TYR A 74 -10.06 1.77 3.45
CA TYR A 74 -10.00 1.30 2.06
C TYR A 74 -9.17 2.30 1.23
N PRO A 75 -8.02 1.90 0.66
CA PRO A 75 -7.02 2.84 0.16
C PRO A 75 -7.25 3.36 -1.26
N ALA A 76 -8.26 2.86 -1.97
CA ALA A 76 -8.42 3.08 -3.41
C ALA A 76 -7.08 2.87 -4.16
N SER A 77 -6.65 3.83 -5.00
CA SER A 77 -5.42 3.73 -5.79
C SER A 77 -4.12 3.85 -4.99
N VAL A 78 -4.15 4.26 -3.71
CA VAL A 78 -2.91 4.38 -2.89
C VAL A 78 -2.20 3.04 -2.74
N VAL A 79 -2.95 1.92 -2.82
CA VAL A 79 -2.39 0.57 -2.80
C VAL A 79 -1.39 0.29 -3.93
N LYS A 80 -1.48 1.02 -5.04
CA LYS A 80 -0.59 0.83 -6.20
C LYS A 80 0.88 1.14 -5.87
N LEU A 81 1.14 1.95 -4.84
CA LEU A 81 2.49 2.17 -4.32
C LEU A 81 3.11 0.87 -3.78
N PHE A 82 2.33 0.04 -3.07
CA PHE A 82 2.77 -1.25 -2.58
C PHE A 82 3.07 -2.22 -3.73
N TYR A 83 2.28 -2.14 -4.80
CA TYR A 83 2.51 -2.95 -6.01
C TYR A 83 3.77 -2.51 -6.75
N LEU A 84 4.05 -1.20 -6.80
CA LEU A 84 5.29 -0.68 -7.38
C LEU A 84 6.52 -1.17 -6.62
N VAL A 85 6.48 -1.16 -5.29
CA VAL A 85 7.57 -1.70 -4.45
C VAL A 85 7.74 -3.20 -4.73
N ALA A 86 6.66 -3.98 -4.76
CA ALA A 86 6.72 -5.41 -5.05
C ALA A 86 7.27 -5.71 -6.45
N VAL A 87 6.89 -4.90 -7.46
CA VAL A 87 7.43 -4.99 -8.83
C VAL A 87 8.93 -4.78 -8.85
N SER A 88 9.42 -3.71 -8.20
CA SER A 88 10.84 -3.42 -8.12
C SER A 88 11.61 -4.60 -7.52
N GLN A 89 11.15 -5.12 -6.39
CA GLN A 89 11.78 -6.26 -5.73
C GLN A 89 11.76 -7.53 -6.59
N TRP A 90 10.65 -7.84 -7.26
CA TRP A 90 10.55 -9.06 -8.08
C TRP A 90 11.40 -8.97 -9.34
N LEU A 91 11.56 -7.77 -9.91
CA LEU A 91 12.48 -7.54 -11.03
C LEU A 91 13.93 -7.68 -10.58
N GLU A 92 14.30 -7.06 -9.45
CA GLU A 92 15.66 -7.11 -8.91
C GLU A 92 16.09 -8.53 -8.55
N THR A 93 15.19 -9.32 -7.95
CA THR A 93 15.44 -10.72 -7.59
C THR A 93 15.25 -11.71 -8.75
N GLY A 94 14.84 -11.23 -9.93
CA GLY A 94 14.56 -12.08 -11.10
C GLY A 94 13.33 -12.98 -10.97
N LYS A 95 12.47 -12.74 -9.97
CA LYS A 95 11.20 -13.47 -9.78
C LYS A 95 10.18 -13.17 -10.88
N ILE A 96 10.23 -11.97 -11.46
CA ILE A 96 9.54 -11.65 -12.72
C ILE A 96 10.55 -11.11 -13.73
N LYS A 97 10.27 -11.28 -15.03
CA LYS A 97 11.14 -10.80 -16.09
C LYS A 97 10.67 -9.43 -16.59
N PRO A 98 11.60 -8.52 -16.90
CA PRO A 98 11.23 -7.27 -17.56
C PRO A 98 10.63 -7.57 -18.94
N SER A 99 9.64 -6.78 -19.32
CA SER A 99 9.08 -6.79 -20.67
C SER A 99 8.59 -5.40 -21.04
N ARG A 100 8.49 -5.13 -22.33
CA ARG A 100 7.92 -3.86 -22.81
C ARG A 100 6.51 -3.64 -22.25
N GLU A 101 5.72 -4.72 -22.15
CA GLU A 101 4.34 -4.63 -21.68
C GLU A 101 4.24 -4.43 -20.17
N LEU A 102 5.10 -5.08 -19.39
CA LEU A 102 5.18 -4.81 -17.95
C LEU A 102 5.59 -3.35 -17.70
N ASN A 103 6.57 -2.82 -18.42
CA ASN A 103 7.00 -1.43 -18.27
C ASN A 103 5.89 -0.42 -18.63
N ARG A 104 5.10 -0.72 -19.67
CA ARG A 104 3.92 0.07 -20.02
C ARG A 104 2.89 0.01 -18.89
N ALA A 105 2.56 -1.18 -18.40
CA ALA A 105 1.60 -1.36 -17.33
C ALA A 105 2.02 -0.69 -16.01
N ILE A 106 3.31 -0.71 -15.66
CA ILE A 106 3.82 0.01 -14.48
C ILE A 106 3.63 1.52 -14.64
N THR A 107 3.98 2.06 -15.82
CA THR A 107 3.78 3.49 -16.14
C THR A 107 2.30 3.86 -16.00
N ASP A 108 1.42 3.16 -16.71
CA ASP A 108 -0.02 3.44 -16.73
C ASP A 108 -0.65 3.25 -15.33
N MET A 109 -0.17 2.28 -14.54
CA MET A 109 -0.63 2.06 -13.16
C MET A 109 -0.31 3.24 -12.23
N ILE A 110 0.85 3.87 -12.39
CA ILE A 110 1.33 4.91 -11.45
C ILE A 110 1.03 6.32 -11.95
N VAL A 111 1.28 6.59 -13.23
CA VAL A 111 1.07 7.91 -13.83
C VAL A 111 -0.41 8.18 -14.06
N ASP A 112 -1.10 7.26 -14.73
CA ASP A 112 -2.51 7.43 -15.09
C ASP A 112 -3.47 6.81 -14.06
N SER A 113 -2.92 6.17 -13.01
CA SER A 113 -3.71 5.41 -12.04
C SER A 113 -4.63 4.37 -12.68
N SER A 114 -4.20 3.72 -13.77
CA SER A 114 -5.04 2.77 -14.52
C SER A 114 -5.34 1.50 -13.72
N ASN A 115 -6.61 1.17 -13.55
CA ASN A 115 -7.07 -0.07 -12.89
C ASN A 115 -6.81 -1.31 -13.77
N ASP A 116 -6.88 -1.17 -15.08
CA ASP A 116 -6.60 -2.26 -16.04
C ASP A 116 -5.11 -2.61 -16.03
N ALA A 117 -4.25 -1.59 -16.06
CA ALA A 117 -2.81 -1.78 -15.95
C ALA A 117 -2.42 -2.40 -14.61
N THR A 118 -3.04 -1.93 -13.51
CA THR A 118 -2.89 -2.52 -12.17
C THR A 118 -3.27 -4.00 -12.16
N SER A 119 -4.31 -4.36 -12.91
CA SER A 119 -4.76 -5.75 -13.00
C SER A 119 -3.72 -6.66 -13.67
N LEU A 120 -3.07 -6.20 -14.75
CA LEU A 120 -1.98 -6.96 -15.37
C LEU A 120 -0.76 -7.07 -14.44
N VAL A 121 -0.37 -5.97 -13.78
CA VAL A 121 0.75 -5.98 -12.82
C VAL A 121 0.52 -6.99 -11.71
N MET A 122 -0.68 -7.02 -11.11
CA MET A 122 -1.05 -7.98 -10.07
C MET A 122 -0.96 -9.43 -10.56
N ASP A 123 -1.40 -9.71 -11.79
CA ASP A 123 -1.33 -11.05 -12.36
C ASP A 123 0.12 -11.50 -12.56
N MET A 124 0.98 -10.60 -13.06
CA MET A 124 2.41 -10.87 -13.22
C MET A 124 3.16 -11.05 -11.89
N LEU A 125 2.82 -10.26 -10.86
CA LEU A 125 3.43 -10.36 -9.53
C LEU A 125 3.13 -11.68 -8.81
N THR A 126 1.94 -12.21 -9.05
CA THR A 126 1.37 -13.29 -8.24
C THR A 126 1.21 -14.61 -8.98
N ASP A 127 1.45 -14.64 -10.31
CA ASP A 127 1.20 -15.80 -11.16
C ASP A 127 -0.27 -16.29 -11.04
N THR A 128 -1.18 -15.32 -11.12
CA THR A 128 -2.63 -15.52 -11.09
C THR A 128 -3.29 -14.76 -12.22
N THR A 129 -4.55 -15.08 -12.52
CA THR A 129 -5.40 -14.30 -13.45
C THR A 129 -6.80 -14.17 -12.91
N SER A 130 -7.52 -13.12 -13.30
CA SER A 130 -8.97 -13.02 -13.11
C SER A 130 -9.71 -14.00 -14.03
N GLY A 131 -11.01 -14.19 -13.81
CA GLY A 131 -11.85 -15.02 -14.68
C GLY A 131 -13.02 -15.64 -13.94
N PRO A 132 -13.69 -16.64 -14.56
CA PRO A 132 -14.79 -17.36 -13.94
C PRO A 132 -14.42 -17.95 -12.59
N GLU A 133 -15.46 -18.20 -11.80
CA GLU A 133 -15.37 -18.84 -10.49
C GLU A 133 -14.54 -20.12 -10.53
N LEU A 134 -13.80 -20.35 -9.44
CA LEU A 134 -12.98 -21.53 -9.24
C LEU A 134 -13.67 -22.49 -8.26
N LYS A 135 -13.38 -23.79 -8.42
CA LYS A 135 -13.70 -24.78 -7.40
C LYS A 135 -12.91 -24.50 -6.11
N PRO A 136 -13.42 -24.86 -4.93
CA PRO A 136 -12.81 -24.52 -3.64
C PRO A 136 -11.32 -24.83 -3.54
N GLU A 137 -10.88 -26.02 -3.99
CA GLU A 137 -9.49 -26.46 -3.94
C GLU A 137 -8.55 -25.60 -4.80
N THR A 138 -8.98 -25.26 -6.02
CA THR A 138 -8.22 -24.39 -6.93
C THR A 138 -8.23 -22.94 -6.46
N LEU A 139 -9.35 -22.51 -5.88
CA LEU A 139 -9.48 -21.18 -5.30
C LEU A 139 -8.47 -20.98 -4.17
N LEU A 140 -8.32 -21.94 -3.24
CA LEU A 140 -7.35 -21.84 -2.16
C LEU A 140 -5.91 -21.68 -2.68
N THR A 141 -5.53 -22.44 -3.70
CA THR A 141 -4.20 -22.33 -4.33
C THR A 141 -4.02 -20.96 -4.99
N TRP A 142 -5.05 -20.47 -5.69
CA TRP A 142 -5.04 -19.15 -6.32
C TRP A 142 -4.95 -18.03 -5.27
N GLN A 143 -5.66 -18.15 -4.15
CA GLN A 143 -5.63 -17.19 -3.05
C GLN A 143 -4.24 -17.15 -2.39
N ASP A 144 -3.61 -18.30 -2.17
CA ASP A 144 -2.26 -18.35 -1.61
C ASP A 144 -1.26 -17.63 -2.52
N LYS A 145 -1.31 -17.88 -3.83
CA LYS A 145 -0.48 -17.16 -4.81
C LYS A 145 -0.71 -15.64 -4.76
N ARG A 146 -1.99 -15.24 -4.75
CA ARG A 146 -2.40 -13.83 -4.68
C ARG A 146 -1.93 -13.13 -3.41
N ASN A 147 -1.88 -13.86 -2.29
CA ASN A 147 -1.43 -13.36 -0.99
C ASN A 147 0.10 -13.20 -0.86
N SER A 148 0.87 -13.49 -1.93
CA SER A 148 2.33 -13.35 -1.90
C SER A 148 2.81 -11.92 -1.64
N ILE A 149 2.07 -10.91 -2.07
CA ILE A 149 2.40 -9.49 -1.81
C ILE A 149 2.23 -9.17 -0.32
N ASN A 150 1.15 -9.61 0.31
CA ASN A 150 0.99 -9.47 1.76
C ASN A 150 2.15 -10.12 2.51
N ARG A 151 2.51 -11.36 2.16
CA ARG A 151 3.65 -12.05 2.80
C ARG A 151 4.96 -11.30 2.65
N TYR A 152 5.19 -10.64 1.51
CA TYR A 152 6.36 -9.80 1.32
C TYR A 152 6.42 -8.66 2.34
N PHE A 153 5.34 -7.89 2.46
CA PHE A 153 5.30 -6.78 3.42
C PHE A 153 5.31 -7.24 4.89
N GLN A 154 4.60 -8.32 5.22
CA GLN A 154 4.66 -8.90 6.57
C GLN A 154 6.08 -9.39 6.92
N GLY A 155 6.88 -9.77 5.92
CA GLY A 155 8.27 -10.20 6.10
C GLY A 155 9.19 -9.12 6.68
N PHE A 156 8.84 -7.83 6.59
CA PHE A 156 9.60 -6.75 7.24
C PHE A 156 9.45 -6.74 8.76
N GLY A 157 8.38 -7.35 9.31
CA GLY A 157 8.11 -7.38 10.74
C GLY A 157 7.78 -6.01 11.36
N TRP A 158 7.34 -5.04 10.56
CA TRP A 158 6.95 -3.71 11.03
C TRP A 158 5.52 -3.69 11.56
N GLU A 159 5.31 -3.03 12.70
CA GLU A 159 4.00 -2.97 13.36
C GLU A 159 2.93 -2.33 12.46
N GLU A 160 3.33 -1.34 11.67
CA GLU A 160 2.47 -0.60 10.74
C GLU A 160 1.87 -1.50 9.66
N PHE A 161 2.55 -2.59 9.31
CA PHE A 161 2.08 -3.52 8.29
C PHE A 161 1.16 -4.60 8.84
N ASN A 162 1.03 -4.79 10.16
CA ASN A 162 0.26 -5.89 10.74
C ASN A 162 -1.21 -5.96 10.27
N GLN A 163 -1.82 -4.81 9.97
CA GLN A 163 -3.25 -4.72 9.63
C GLN A 163 -3.52 -4.50 8.14
N ILE A 164 -2.48 -4.43 7.29
CA ILE A 164 -2.66 -4.16 5.88
C ILE A 164 -3.20 -5.36 5.13
N ASN A 165 -3.88 -5.08 4.03
CA ASN A 165 -4.20 -6.05 3.00
C ASN A 165 -4.00 -5.42 1.63
N VAL A 166 -3.11 -6.01 0.84
CA VAL A 166 -2.68 -5.53 -0.49
C VAL A 166 -2.67 -6.69 -1.49
N ASN A 167 -3.68 -7.56 -1.43
CA ASN A 167 -3.80 -8.74 -2.30
C ASN A 167 -4.96 -8.65 -3.30
N GLN A 168 -5.67 -7.53 -3.40
CA GLN A 168 -6.78 -7.36 -4.34
C GLN A 168 -6.43 -6.44 -5.51
N LYS A 169 -6.98 -6.73 -6.68
CA LYS A 169 -6.96 -5.77 -7.80
C LYS A 169 -7.78 -4.53 -7.48
N THR A 170 -7.47 -3.44 -8.19
CA THR A 170 -8.30 -2.23 -8.22
C THR A 170 -9.29 -2.32 -9.38
N TRP A 171 -10.50 -1.84 -9.20
CA TRP A 171 -11.59 -1.97 -10.17
C TRP A 171 -12.31 -0.64 -10.35
N CYS A 172 -12.85 -0.42 -11.56
CA CYS A 172 -13.78 0.67 -11.82
C CYS A 172 -15.18 0.33 -11.30
N ASP A 173 -15.76 -0.76 -11.78
CA ASP A 173 -17.16 -1.13 -11.49
C ASP A 173 -17.30 -2.13 -10.34
N GLY A 174 -16.33 -3.03 -10.18
CA GLY A 174 -16.33 -3.99 -9.08
C GLY A 174 -15.65 -5.32 -9.41
N TYR A 175 -15.79 -6.27 -8.49
CA TYR A 175 -15.18 -7.59 -8.57
C TYR A 175 -16.09 -8.58 -9.32
N TYR A 176 -15.50 -9.40 -10.18
CA TYR A 176 -16.22 -10.42 -10.97
C TYR A 176 -15.59 -11.81 -10.84
N GLY A 177 -16.44 -12.85 -10.92
CA GLY A 177 -16.01 -14.25 -10.90
C GLY A 177 -15.16 -14.59 -9.68
N ARG A 178 -13.98 -15.21 -9.90
CA ARG A 178 -13.10 -15.62 -8.79
C ARG A 178 -12.59 -14.46 -7.93
N GLU A 179 -12.52 -13.25 -8.48
CA GLU A 179 -12.14 -12.06 -7.71
C GLU A 179 -13.24 -11.71 -6.72
N LYS A 180 -14.51 -11.89 -7.10
CA LYS A 180 -15.67 -11.73 -6.19
C LYS A 180 -15.69 -12.83 -5.13
N GLN A 181 -15.41 -14.08 -5.50
CA GLN A 181 -15.26 -15.17 -4.53
C GLN A 181 -14.15 -14.87 -3.51
N PHE A 182 -13.03 -14.30 -3.95
CA PHE A 182 -11.89 -14.03 -3.08
C PHE A 182 -12.12 -12.84 -2.16
N VAL A 183 -12.57 -11.69 -2.69
CA VAL A 183 -12.83 -10.50 -1.87
C VAL A 183 -13.96 -10.76 -0.86
N GLY A 184 -14.88 -11.66 -1.23
CA GLY A 184 -16.02 -12.10 -0.45
C GLY A 184 -17.30 -11.31 -0.73
N GLU A 185 -18.43 -11.84 -0.27
CA GLU A 185 -19.77 -11.27 -0.51
C GLU A 185 -19.87 -9.81 -0.07
N ASN A 186 -19.31 -9.49 1.10
CA ASN A 186 -19.31 -8.14 1.68
C ASN A 186 -17.97 -7.42 1.51
N SER A 187 -17.13 -7.90 0.59
CA SER A 187 -15.78 -7.38 0.36
C SER A 187 -14.93 -7.39 1.64
N GLN A 188 -15.12 -8.39 2.50
CA GLN A 188 -14.41 -8.50 3.78
C GLN A 188 -12.90 -8.62 3.60
N HIS A 189 -12.42 -9.15 2.46
CA HIS A 189 -11.01 -9.25 2.13
C HIS A 189 -10.54 -8.15 1.17
N ARG A 190 -11.24 -7.01 1.10
CA ARG A 190 -10.80 -5.84 0.31
C ARG A 190 -9.42 -5.35 0.74
N ASN A 191 -8.76 -4.59 -0.14
CA ASN A 191 -7.53 -3.88 0.24
C ASN A 191 -7.76 -2.96 1.44
N ARG A 192 -6.75 -2.88 2.31
CA ARG A 192 -6.76 -2.14 3.57
C ARG A 192 -5.38 -1.56 3.80
N LEU A 193 -5.30 -0.27 4.10
CA LEU A 193 -4.07 0.39 4.53
C LEU A 193 -4.38 1.34 5.67
N THR A 194 -3.34 1.76 6.38
CA THR A 194 -3.37 2.88 7.32
C THR A 194 -2.48 3.99 6.78
N THR A 195 -2.65 5.24 7.24
CA THR A 195 -1.75 6.32 6.78
C THR A 195 -0.32 6.12 7.29
N ASN A 196 -0.15 5.48 8.45
CA ASN A 196 1.16 5.05 8.94
C ASN A 196 1.81 4.01 8.02
N ALA A 197 1.06 2.99 7.58
CA ALA A 197 1.57 1.99 6.65
C ALA A 197 1.98 2.62 5.31
N VAL A 198 1.24 3.60 4.80
CA VAL A 198 1.58 4.27 3.53
C VAL A 198 2.84 5.12 3.67
N ALA A 199 3.05 5.72 4.83
CA ALA A 199 4.20 6.59 5.10
C ALA A 199 5.49 5.82 5.44
N ARG A 200 5.37 4.52 5.75
CA ARG A 200 6.44 3.60 6.15
C ARG A 200 6.96 2.77 4.98
#